data_AF-A0A7G6XZK4-F1
#
_entry.id   AF-A0A7G6XZK4-F1
#
_cell.length_a   1.000
_cell.length_b   1.000
_cell.length_c   1.000
_cell.angle_alpha   90.00
_cell.angle_beta   90.00
_cell.angle_gamma   90.00
#
_symmetry.space_group_name_H-M   'P 1'
#
loop_
_entity.id
_entity.type
_entity.pdbx_description
1 polymer ?
#
loop_
_entity_poly.entity_id
_entity_poly.type
_entity_poly.pdbx_seq_one_letter_code
_entity_poly.pdbx_strand_id
1 'polypeptide(L)'
;MRFKNLERYRTGGTGSRMELSIPAPTTPDGRVYRFSPNEDAHPRHFVLGEADRPETIDDAARSRMKLKPGSPQTVCPYSGVVADDDEFMHPEDREAAIEMVRHAAIADVEQHLGEMFAGLARGQSRNSPLRIEVKTDRRVRPRPRFYRSDLLRELVCDHCGRDYGVYAIGLFCPDCGAPNLRLHFAREIDLVEAQVTLADGLDAEHEELAYRLLGNAHEDVLTAFEATMKTVYLFGRVNAYSAEAAPRVGNDFQNVERGQRRFAELAFDPYAALDDAELAAMKLNIQKRHVIGHNLGVVDAKFAEQSGDAGIGETVHLVGEDIQGFARTAQKVVDALDDWLGGVVVPPRERADPEEAEDDMESNQAARLRLSETAFRIGVWLTEHSGYGLVTSADDEALQAALADLAPRDLQDALAELEADGYIGTQSFLNRKMPRVSYRAELFSTFDPIVRGTDPTLDAAEIADLALGMDGTVNVAELHEKTGWELRRFNPALAILVGHVDQRRVGGGGGQYAARYFALIAADRVELKRFVARHAKAR
;
A
#
# COMPACT_ATOMS: atom_id res chain seq x y z
N MET A 1 -0.33 30.42 7.64
CA MET A 1 0.80 29.50 7.38
C MET A 1 0.64 28.99 5.96
N ARG A 2 1.70 28.98 5.13
CA ARG A 2 1.63 28.48 3.75
C ARG A 2 2.47 27.22 3.66
N PHE A 3 1.81 26.07 3.56
CA PHE A 3 2.43 24.75 3.59
C PHE A 3 2.99 24.40 2.20
N LYS A 4 4.23 24.81 1.90
CA LYS A 4 4.84 24.69 0.56
C LYS A 4 5.08 23.25 0.13
N ASN A 5 5.30 22.33 1.07
CA ASN A 5 5.49 20.91 0.77
C ASN A 5 4.14 20.20 0.58
N LEU A 6 3.11 20.54 1.36
CA LEU A 6 1.75 20.04 1.17
C LEU A 6 1.07 20.61 -0.08
N GLU A 7 1.34 21.87 -0.43
CA GLU A 7 0.78 22.53 -1.63
C GLU A 7 1.08 21.76 -2.93
N ARG A 8 2.13 20.92 -2.95
CA ARG A 8 2.50 20.10 -4.11
C ARG A 8 1.52 18.97 -4.41
N TYR A 9 0.83 18.48 -3.38
CA TYR A 9 -0.17 17.43 -3.49
C TYR A 9 -1.57 18.01 -3.61
N ARG A 10 -1.74 19.33 -3.54
CA ARG A 10 -3.06 19.96 -3.48
C ARG A 10 -3.76 19.92 -4.84
N THR A 11 -4.94 19.35 -4.86
CA THR A 11 -5.86 19.33 -6.01
C THR A 11 -7.05 20.26 -5.83
N GLY A 12 -7.37 20.67 -4.59
CA GLY A 12 -8.52 21.52 -4.31
C GLY A 12 -8.59 22.06 -2.86
N GLY A 13 -9.80 22.40 -2.42
CA GLY A 13 -10.09 22.87 -1.06
C GLY A 13 -9.69 24.32 -0.72
N THR A 14 -9.82 24.68 0.55
CA THR A 14 -9.48 26.00 1.13
C THR A 14 -8.17 25.96 1.91
N GLY A 15 -7.63 27.13 2.31
CA GLY A 15 -6.41 27.19 3.13
C GLY A 15 -6.53 26.49 4.50
N SER A 16 -7.74 26.24 4.99
CA SER A 16 -8.03 25.51 6.24
C SER A 16 -8.48 24.06 6.02
N ARG A 17 -8.79 23.66 4.79
CA ARG A 17 -9.22 22.30 4.42
C ARG A 17 -8.70 22.01 3.02
N MET A 18 -7.49 21.47 2.94
CA MET A 18 -6.83 21.15 1.68
C MET A 18 -7.31 19.78 1.18
N GLU A 19 -7.67 19.70 -0.09
CA GLU A 19 -7.86 18.43 -0.79
C GLU A 19 -6.53 18.06 -1.44
N LEU A 20 -6.00 16.89 -1.09
CA LEU A 20 -4.70 16.41 -1.53
C LEU A 20 -4.87 15.14 -2.37
N SER A 21 -4.09 15.01 -3.43
CA SER A 21 -3.93 13.80 -4.23
C SER A 21 -2.47 13.37 -4.16
N ILE A 22 -2.26 12.13 -3.73
CA ILE A 22 -0.94 11.53 -3.60
C ILE A 22 -0.83 10.51 -4.72
N PRO A 23 0.21 10.59 -5.56
CA PRO A 23 0.39 9.61 -6.62
C PRO A 23 0.59 8.22 -6.02
N ALA A 24 -0.12 7.24 -6.57
CA ALA A 24 0.10 5.85 -6.23
C ALA A 24 1.54 5.41 -6.59
N PRO A 25 2.09 4.39 -5.94
CA PRO A 25 3.43 3.90 -6.25
C PRO A 25 3.53 3.45 -7.69
N THR A 26 4.66 3.76 -8.33
CA THR A 26 4.95 3.38 -9.71
C THR A 26 6.22 2.56 -9.83
N THR A 27 6.29 1.70 -10.85
CA THR A 27 7.54 1.07 -11.30
C THR A 27 8.50 2.14 -11.85
N PRO A 28 9.81 1.82 -12.03
CA PRO A 28 10.75 2.71 -12.71
C PRO A 28 10.27 3.16 -14.10
N ASP A 29 9.54 2.29 -14.80
CA ASP A 29 8.99 2.54 -16.13
C ASP A 29 7.64 3.28 -16.10
N GLY A 30 7.19 3.71 -14.91
CA GLY A 30 6.01 4.58 -14.74
C GLY A 30 4.67 3.86 -14.58
N ARG A 31 4.64 2.53 -14.49
CA ARG A 31 3.39 1.76 -14.31
C ARG A 31 2.93 1.78 -12.86
N VAL A 32 1.64 1.95 -12.62
CA VAL A 32 1.05 2.08 -11.29
C VAL A 32 0.73 0.72 -10.69
N TYR A 33 1.12 0.50 -9.44
CA TYR A 33 0.79 -0.73 -8.72
C TYR A 33 -0.71 -0.86 -8.41
N ARG A 34 -1.21 -2.09 -8.51
CA ARG A 34 -2.56 -2.51 -8.13
C ARG A 34 -2.50 -3.84 -7.37
N PHE A 35 -3.45 -4.02 -6.47
CA PHE A 35 -3.55 -5.17 -5.60
C PHE A 35 -4.98 -5.66 -5.52
N SER A 36 -5.23 -6.88 -5.96
CA SER A 36 -6.55 -7.51 -6.00
C SER A 36 -7.19 -7.58 -4.60
N PRO A 37 -8.44 -7.12 -4.46
CA PRO A 37 -9.21 -7.30 -3.23
C PRO A 37 -9.62 -8.77 -3.02
N ASN A 38 -9.61 -9.59 -4.08
CA ASN A 38 -9.79 -11.04 -3.96
C ASN A 38 -8.55 -11.69 -3.34
N GLU A 39 -8.72 -12.35 -2.19
CA GLU A 39 -7.65 -12.97 -1.42
C GLU A 39 -7.14 -14.27 -2.05
N ASP A 40 -8.04 -14.98 -2.75
CA ASP A 40 -7.74 -16.22 -3.46
C ASP A 40 -7.07 -15.98 -4.83
N ALA A 41 -6.90 -14.71 -5.22
CA ALA A 41 -6.14 -14.38 -6.41
C ALA A 41 -4.65 -14.61 -6.13
N HIS A 42 -4.04 -15.58 -6.80
CA HIS A 42 -2.61 -15.86 -6.66
C HIS A 42 -1.94 -15.75 -8.02
N PRO A 43 -1.13 -14.69 -8.27
CA PRO A 43 -0.81 -13.55 -7.40
C PRO A 43 -1.97 -12.56 -7.17
N ARG A 44 -1.84 -11.69 -6.16
CA ARG A 44 -2.78 -10.57 -5.94
C ARG A 44 -2.36 -9.28 -6.65
N HIS A 45 -1.08 -9.10 -6.95
CA HIS A 45 -0.54 -7.82 -7.44
C HIS A 45 -0.35 -7.82 -8.96
N PHE A 46 -0.46 -6.63 -9.56
CA PHE A 46 -0.24 -6.35 -10.98
C PHE A 46 0.03 -4.85 -11.16
N VAL A 47 0.38 -4.42 -12.36
CA VAL A 47 0.65 -3.00 -12.66
C VAL A 47 -0.12 -2.53 -13.89
N LEU A 48 -0.46 -1.24 -13.91
CA LEU A 48 -1.17 -0.59 -15.00
C LEU A 48 -0.31 0.52 -15.62
N GLY A 49 -0.17 0.50 -16.93
CA GLY A 49 0.48 1.57 -17.70
C GLY A 49 -0.52 2.50 -18.37
N GLU A 50 -0.01 3.29 -19.30
CA GLU A 50 -0.81 4.18 -20.14
C GLU A 50 -1.65 3.37 -21.16
N ALA A 51 -2.88 3.79 -21.41
CA ALA A 51 -3.73 3.10 -22.38
C ALA A 51 -3.69 3.82 -23.73
N ASP A 52 -3.34 3.08 -24.78
CA ASP A 52 -3.45 3.52 -26.17
C ASP A 52 -4.75 2.98 -26.78
N ARG A 53 -5.84 3.71 -26.58
CA ARG A 53 -7.19 3.21 -26.83
C ARG A 53 -7.54 3.32 -28.32
N PRO A 54 -8.07 2.25 -28.94
CA PRO A 54 -8.56 2.34 -30.31
C PRO A 54 -9.75 3.31 -30.39
N GLU A 55 -9.83 4.09 -31.47
CA GLU A 55 -10.92 5.05 -31.71
C GLU A 55 -12.28 4.36 -31.80
N THR A 56 -12.29 3.13 -32.33
CA THR A 56 -13.48 2.29 -32.44
C THR A 56 -13.18 0.88 -31.98
N ILE A 57 -14.10 0.31 -31.21
CA ILE A 57 -14.06 -1.08 -30.75
C ILE A 57 -15.21 -1.78 -31.45
N ASP A 58 -14.89 -2.80 -32.24
CA ASP A 58 -15.88 -3.59 -32.96
C ASP A 58 -16.77 -4.42 -32.02
N ASP A 59 -17.90 -4.90 -32.55
CA ASP A 59 -18.90 -5.61 -31.75
C ASP A 59 -18.39 -6.97 -31.24
N ALA A 60 -17.47 -7.61 -31.96
CA ALA A 60 -16.91 -8.90 -31.57
C ALA A 60 -15.99 -8.73 -30.36
N ALA A 61 -15.07 -7.77 -30.39
CA ALA A 61 -14.23 -7.39 -29.26
C ALA A 61 -15.10 -6.93 -28.08
N ARG A 62 -16.13 -6.12 -28.34
CA ARG A 62 -17.06 -5.65 -27.29
C ARG A 62 -17.80 -6.79 -26.61
N SER A 63 -18.23 -7.82 -27.33
CA SER A 63 -18.92 -8.98 -26.74
C SER A 63 -18.06 -9.78 -25.76
N ARG A 64 -16.73 -9.66 -25.84
CA ARG A 64 -15.78 -10.30 -24.92
C ARG A 64 -15.48 -9.44 -23.69
N MET A 65 -15.80 -8.15 -23.73
CA MET A 65 -15.50 -7.22 -22.63
C MET A 65 -16.55 -7.32 -21.52
N LYS A 66 -16.09 -7.24 -20.27
CA LYS A 66 -16.94 -7.11 -19.08
C LYS A 66 -17.26 -5.65 -18.77
N LEU A 67 -16.31 -4.77 -19.04
CA LEU A 67 -16.39 -3.34 -18.74
C LEU A 67 -16.15 -2.52 -19.99
N LYS A 68 -16.76 -1.33 -20.00
CA LYS A 68 -16.36 -0.28 -20.95
C LYS A 68 -14.94 0.17 -20.57
N PRO A 69 -13.97 0.16 -21.50
CA PRO A 69 -12.62 0.60 -21.18
C PRO A 69 -12.61 1.97 -20.50
N GLY A 70 -11.85 2.12 -19.42
CA GLY A 70 -11.72 3.36 -18.64
C GLY A 70 -12.90 3.66 -17.74
N SER A 71 -13.69 2.65 -17.40
CA SER A 71 -14.57 2.69 -16.24
C SER A 71 -13.76 2.99 -14.96
N PRO A 72 -14.37 3.57 -13.93
CA PRO A 72 -13.76 3.75 -12.60
C PRO A 72 -13.68 2.44 -11.80
N GLN A 73 -13.58 1.32 -12.52
CA GLN A 73 -13.57 -0.04 -12.00
C GLN A 73 -12.46 -0.81 -12.70
N THR A 74 -11.83 -1.68 -11.94
CA THR A 74 -10.72 -2.52 -12.38
C THR A 74 -11.14 -3.98 -12.31
N VAL A 75 -10.63 -4.77 -13.26
CA VAL A 75 -10.78 -6.23 -13.28
C VAL A 75 -9.50 -6.87 -12.74
N CYS A 76 -9.60 -7.81 -11.81
CA CYS A 76 -8.46 -8.61 -11.41
C CYS A 76 -8.01 -9.48 -12.59
N PRO A 77 -6.75 -9.37 -13.06
CA PRO A 77 -6.30 -10.14 -14.23
C PRO A 77 -6.27 -11.65 -13.98
N TYR A 78 -6.18 -12.09 -12.72
CA TYR A 78 -6.07 -13.51 -12.36
C TYR A 78 -7.41 -14.17 -12.04
N SER A 79 -8.30 -13.46 -11.33
CA SER A 79 -9.59 -14.00 -10.87
C SER A 79 -10.80 -13.48 -11.64
N GLY A 80 -10.63 -12.43 -12.45
CA GLY A 80 -11.71 -11.82 -13.20
C GLY A 80 -12.73 -11.04 -12.36
N VAL A 81 -12.51 -10.93 -11.04
CA VAL A 81 -13.32 -10.13 -10.11
C VAL A 81 -13.27 -8.66 -10.52
N VAL A 82 -14.41 -8.01 -10.50
CA VAL A 82 -14.57 -6.58 -10.76
C VAL A 82 -14.80 -5.85 -9.44
N ALA A 83 -14.07 -4.77 -9.20
CA ALA A 83 -14.27 -3.88 -8.05
C ALA A 83 -13.86 -2.44 -8.42
N ASP A 84 -14.16 -1.49 -7.54
CA ASP A 84 -13.83 -0.08 -7.76
C ASP A 84 -12.30 0.14 -7.69
N ASP A 85 -11.78 1.14 -8.40
CA ASP A 85 -10.32 1.38 -8.51
C ASP A 85 -9.63 1.57 -7.15
N ASP A 86 -10.34 2.09 -6.14
CA ASP A 86 -9.83 2.29 -4.78
C ASP A 86 -9.66 0.98 -4.01
N GLU A 87 -10.49 -0.03 -4.29
CA GLU A 87 -10.36 -1.37 -3.70
C GLU A 87 -9.14 -2.13 -4.22
N PHE A 88 -8.55 -1.68 -5.33
CA PHE A 88 -7.31 -2.24 -5.88
C PHE A 88 -6.03 -1.55 -5.35
N MET A 89 -6.13 -0.72 -4.32
CA MET A 89 -4.95 -0.17 -3.64
C MET A 89 -4.43 -1.13 -2.58
N HIS A 90 -3.11 -1.27 -2.48
CA HIS A 90 -2.52 -2.03 -1.38
C HIS A 90 -2.75 -1.28 -0.05
N PRO A 91 -3.13 -1.95 1.05
CA PRO A 91 -3.30 -1.30 2.35
C PRO A 91 -2.06 -0.51 2.80
N GLU A 92 -0.87 -1.10 2.67
CA GLU A 92 0.42 -0.42 2.96
C GLU A 92 0.65 0.84 2.10
N ASP A 93 0.16 0.89 0.86
CA ASP A 93 0.34 2.07 0.00
C ASP A 93 -0.52 3.25 0.50
N ARG A 94 -1.69 2.96 1.08
CA ARG A 94 -2.53 3.96 1.74
C ARG A 94 -1.84 4.52 2.97
N GLU A 95 -1.25 3.65 3.78
CA GLU A 95 -0.47 4.07 4.96
C GLU A 95 0.74 4.90 4.58
N ALA A 96 1.49 4.45 3.58
CA ALA A 96 2.63 5.16 3.00
C ALA A 96 2.24 6.56 2.51
N ALA A 97 1.11 6.69 1.83
CA ALA A 97 0.58 7.96 1.37
C ALA A 97 0.27 8.90 2.55
N ILE A 98 -0.36 8.39 3.61
CA ILE A 98 -0.61 9.15 4.85
C ILE A 98 0.71 9.62 5.48
N GLU A 99 1.71 8.75 5.57
CA GLU A 99 3.03 9.10 6.11
C GLU A 99 3.76 10.14 5.24
N MET A 100 3.61 10.10 3.91
CA MET A 100 4.13 11.14 3.02
C MET A 100 3.49 12.51 3.29
N VAL A 101 2.18 12.56 3.54
CA VAL A 101 1.48 13.80 3.94
C VAL A 101 1.97 14.28 5.30
N ARG A 102 2.07 13.38 6.29
CA ARG A 102 2.54 13.71 7.64
C ARG A 102 3.96 14.29 7.59
N HIS A 103 4.85 13.63 6.86
CA HIS A 103 6.22 14.10 6.64
C HIS A 103 6.27 15.48 5.97
N ALA A 104 5.44 15.71 4.95
CA ALA A 104 5.36 17.01 4.27
C ALA A 104 4.83 18.11 5.21
N ALA A 105 3.83 17.80 6.04
CA ALA A 105 3.26 18.71 7.03
C ALA A 105 4.30 19.10 8.11
N ILE A 106 4.99 18.10 8.68
CA ILE A 106 6.04 18.32 9.69
C ILE A 106 7.18 19.17 9.10
N ALA A 107 7.63 18.85 7.88
CA ALA A 107 8.68 19.62 7.21
C ALA A 107 8.30 21.10 6.99
N ASP A 108 7.03 21.37 6.67
CA ASP A 108 6.52 22.74 6.55
C ASP A 108 6.45 23.49 7.90
N VAL A 109 6.08 22.79 8.98
CA VAL A 109 6.08 23.35 10.34
C VAL A 109 7.50 23.66 10.80
N GLU A 110 8.43 22.71 10.67
CA GLU A 110 9.84 22.90 10.98
C GLU A 110 10.44 24.06 10.19
N GLN A 111 10.11 24.15 8.89
CA GLN A 111 10.55 25.26 8.04
C GLN A 111 10.00 26.60 8.54
N HIS A 112 8.72 26.67 8.89
CA HIS A 112 8.10 27.92 9.36
C HIS A 112 8.67 28.37 10.70
N LEU A 113 8.85 27.43 11.65
CA LEU A 113 9.51 27.71 12.92
C LEU A 113 10.94 28.20 12.69
N GLY A 114 11.71 27.52 11.83
CA GLY A 114 13.05 27.96 11.45
C GLY A 114 13.07 29.35 10.83
N GLU A 115 12.14 29.68 9.93
CA GLU A 115 12.01 31.01 9.33
C GLU A 115 11.63 32.08 10.36
N MET A 116 10.74 31.77 11.32
CA MET A 116 10.37 32.65 12.43
C MET A 116 11.54 32.92 13.37
N PHE A 117 12.27 31.88 13.79
CA PHE A 117 13.46 32.02 14.63
C PHE A 117 14.59 32.79 13.91
N ALA A 118 14.81 32.54 12.63
CA ALA A 118 15.73 33.32 11.81
C ALA A 118 15.26 34.78 11.62
N GLY A 119 13.95 35.03 11.64
CA GLY A 119 13.37 36.38 11.65
C GLY A 119 13.63 37.13 12.95
N LEU A 120 13.48 36.45 14.10
CA LEU A 120 13.80 36.97 15.43
C LEU A 120 15.29 37.32 15.57
N ALA A 121 16.18 36.46 15.06
CA ALA A 121 17.62 36.74 15.03
C ALA A 121 17.97 37.95 14.14
N ARG A 122 17.26 38.14 13.03
CA ARG A 122 17.44 39.28 12.11
C ARG A 122 16.86 40.60 12.62
N GLY A 123 15.88 40.55 13.52
CA GLY A 123 15.21 41.73 14.11
C GLY A 123 15.95 42.36 15.29
N GLN A 124 17.08 41.80 15.74
CA GLN A 124 17.86 42.38 16.84
C GLN A 124 18.71 43.57 16.36
N SER A 125 18.60 44.69 17.09
CA SER A 125 19.46 45.87 16.91
C SER A 125 20.93 45.52 17.14
N ARG A 126 21.84 46.08 16.31
CA ARG A 126 23.30 45.87 16.39
C ARG A 126 23.94 46.22 17.75
N ASN A 127 23.18 46.83 18.68
CA ASN A 127 23.66 47.28 20.00
C ASN A 127 23.09 46.47 21.20
N SER A 128 22.52 45.28 20.99
CA SER A 128 22.08 44.42 22.10
C SER A 128 23.26 43.65 22.74
N PRO A 129 23.42 43.63 24.08
CA PRO A 129 24.49 42.90 24.77
C PRO A 129 24.28 41.38 24.85
N LEU A 130 23.14 40.86 24.38
CA LEU A 130 22.83 39.43 24.35
C LEU A 130 22.58 38.99 22.90
N ARG A 131 23.52 38.20 22.37
CA ARG A 131 23.47 37.65 21.00
C ARG A 131 22.90 36.23 21.08
N ILE A 132 21.66 36.06 20.64
CA ILE A 132 21.01 34.74 20.62
C ILE A 132 21.38 34.07 19.29
N GLU A 133 22.28 33.09 19.36
CA GLU A 133 22.68 32.30 18.21
C GLU A 133 21.77 31.07 18.11
N VAL A 134 20.75 31.12 17.25
CA VAL A 134 19.87 29.97 17.04
C VAL A 134 20.54 29.02 16.05
N LYS A 135 21.11 27.93 16.56
CA LYS A 135 21.52 26.79 15.75
C LYS A 135 20.30 25.96 15.41
N THR A 136 19.82 26.07 14.17
CA THR A 136 18.82 25.15 13.64
C THR A 136 19.54 23.98 12.96
N ASP A 137 19.75 22.88 13.67
CA ASP A 137 20.21 21.64 13.04
C ASP A 137 19.05 21.06 12.21
N ARG A 138 19.08 21.32 10.90
CA ARG A 138 18.15 20.69 9.95
C ARG A 138 18.55 19.23 9.76
N ARG A 139 17.87 18.32 10.46
CA ARG A 139 17.91 16.90 10.08
C ARG A 139 17.05 16.72 8.83
N VAL A 140 17.68 16.57 7.67
CA VAL A 140 16.97 16.21 6.44
C VAL A 140 16.45 14.79 6.62
N ARG A 141 15.15 14.64 6.90
CA ARG A 141 14.50 13.34 6.84
C ARG A 141 14.33 12.96 5.36
N PRO A 142 14.94 11.86 4.89
CA PRO A 142 14.79 11.43 3.51
C PRO A 142 13.34 11.06 3.25
N ARG A 143 12.83 11.42 2.06
CA ARG A 143 11.48 11.03 1.66
C ARG A 143 11.40 9.50 1.56
N PRO A 144 10.34 8.86 2.08
CA PRO A 144 10.07 7.45 1.83
C PRO A 144 10.08 7.16 0.33
N ARG A 145 10.75 6.08 -0.08
CA ARG A 145 10.75 5.60 -1.47
C ARG A 145 10.27 4.15 -1.46
N PHE A 146 9.31 3.84 -2.34
CA PHE A 146 8.78 2.50 -2.53
C PHE A 146 9.19 2.03 -3.92
N TYR A 147 9.87 0.89 -4.02
CA TYR A 147 10.07 0.18 -5.28
C TYR A 147 9.96 -1.32 -5.02
N ARG A 148 9.33 -2.05 -5.95
CA ARG A 148 9.33 -3.51 -6.03
C ARG A 148 9.91 -3.88 -7.39
N SER A 149 10.74 -4.93 -7.45
CA SER A 149 11.44 -5.34 -8.68
C SER A 149 11.27 -6.84 -8.88
N ASP A 150 10.05 -7.25 -9.22
CA ASP A 150 9.73 -8.63 -9.58
C ASP A 150 9.66 -8.76 -11.11
N LEU A 151 9.93 -9.97 -11.64
CA LEU A 151 9.89 -10.25 -13.07
C LEU A 151 8.46 -10.04 -13.61
N LEU A 152 8.30 -9.07 -14.50
CA LEU A 152 7.02 -8.62 -15.00
C LEU A 152 6.78 -9.12 -16.44
N ARG A 153 5.61 -9.70 -16.70
CA ARG A 153 5.12 -9.93 -18.06
C ARG A 153 4.32 -8.71 -18.48
N GLU A 154 4.85 -7.96 -19.43
CA GLU A 154 4.22 -6.76 -19.97
C GLU A 154 3.38 -7.10 -21.20
N LEU A 155 2.15 -6.59 -21.23
CA LEU A 155 1.19 -6.83 -22.30
C LEU A 155 0.41 -5.56 -22.64
N VAL A 156 0.01 -5.46 -23.90
CA VAL A 156 -0.99 -4.49 -24.36
C VAL A 156 -2.22 -5.26 -24.79
N CYS A 157 -3.36 -5.00 -24.16
CA CYS A 157 -4.61 -5.67 -24.51
C CYS A 157 -5.00 -5.35 -25.95
N ASP A 158 -5.18 -6.37 -26.78
CA ASP A 158 -5.57 -6.26 -28.18
C ASP A 158 -7.06 -5.93 -28.38
N HIS A 159 -7.86 -5.91 -27.31
CA HIS A 159 -9.25 -5.49 -27.34
C HIS A 159 -9.44 -4.00 -27.01
N CYS A 160 -8.72 -3.47 -26.00
CA CYS A 160 -8.93 -2.09 -25.52
C CYS A 160 -7.67 -1.22 -25.49
N GLY A 161 -6.50 -1.76 -25.82
CA GLY A 161 -5.24 -1.02 -25.87
C GLY A 161 -4.63 -0.68 -24.51
N ARG A 162 -5.08 -1.31 -23.43
CA ARG A 162 -4.51 -1.12 -22.09
C ARG A 162 -3.11 -1.74 -22.02
N ASP A 163 -2.09 -0.94 -21.68
CA ASP A 163 -0.79 -1.44 -21.19
C ASP A 163 -0.92 -1.87 -19.73
N TYR A 164 -0.47 -3.08 -19.42
CA TYR A 164 -0.45 -3.62 -18.08
C TYR A 164 0.63 -4.68 -17.93
N GLY A 165 0.99 -4.96 -16.69
CA GLY A 165 1.94 -6.01 -16.36
C GLY A 165 1.41 -6.94 -15.29
N VAL A 166 1.72 -8.23 -15.43
CA VAL A 166 1.34 -9.28 -14.47
C VAL A 166 2.54 -10.16 -14.11
N TYR A 167 2.45 -10.82 -12.97
CA TYR A 167 3.53 -11.64 -12.41
C TYR A 167 3.31 -13.15 -12.63
N ALA A 168 2.11 -13.52 -13.06
CA ALA A 168 1.75 -14.88 -13.49
C ALA A 168 0.92 -14.81 -14.79
N ILE A 169 0.35 -15.94 -15.22
CA ILE A 169 -0.57 -15.98 -16.36
C ILE A 169 -1.82 -15.18 -16.00
N GLY A 170 -2.03 -14.05 -16.71
CA GLY A 170 -3.25 -13.27 -16.63
C GLY A 170 -4.33 -13.88 -17.51
N LEU A 171 -5.53 -14.06 -16.97
CA LEU A 171 -6.68 -14.54 -17.72
C LEU A 171 -7.44 -13.39 -18.39
N PHE A 172 -7.50 -12.22 -17.74
CA PHE A 172 -8.32 -11.10 -18.17
C PHE A 172 -7.53 -9.78 -18.27
N CYS A 173 -7.95 -8.91 -19.19
CA CYS A 173 -7.53 -7.52 -19.21
C CYS A 173 -8.00 -6.80 -17.94
N PRO A 174 -7.13 -6.06 -17.22
CA PRO A 174 -7.52 -5.39 -15.99
C PRO A 174 -8.41 -4.14 -16.20
N ASP A 175 -8.61 -3.71 -17.44
CA ASP A 175 -9.45 -2.56 -17.79
C ASP A 175 -10.80 -3.00 -18.37
N CYS A 176 -10.79 -3.66 -19.53
CA CYS A 176 -12.04 -4.09 -20.17
C CYS A 176 -12.57 -5.45 -19.71
N GLY A 177 -11.75 -6.25 -19.02
CA GLY A 177 -12.12 -7.60 -18.57
C GLY A 177 -12.20 -8.67 -19.66
N ALA A 178 -11.82 -8.36 -20.91
CA ALA A 178 -11.78 -9.36 -21.97
C ALA A 178 -10.70 -10.42 -21.68
N PRO A 179 -10.94 -11.70 -22.03
CA PRO A 179 -9.90 -12.72 -21.98
C PRO A 179 -8.70 -12.32 -22.84
N ASN A 180 -7.50 -12.49 -22.31
CA ASN A 180 -6.24 -12.19 -23.00
C ASN A 180 -5.26 -13.38 -22.92
N LEU A 181 -5.73 -14.57 -22.57
CA LEU A 181 -4.91 -15.77 -22.41
C LEU A 181 -4.14 -16.08 -23.69
N ARG A 182 -4.79 -15.91 -24.86
CA ARG A 182 -4.14 -16.12 -26.16
C ARG A 182 -2.93 -15.21 -26.36
N LEU A 183 -2.99 -13.97 -25.89
CA LEU A 183 -1.90 -12.99 -26.00
C LEU A 183 -0.74 -13.37 -25.07
N HIS A 184 -1.05 -13.88 -23.88
CA HIS A 184 -0.05 -14.40 -22.96
C HIS A 184 0.75 -15.54 -23.58
N PHE A 185 0.07 -16.50 -24.21
CA PHE A 185 0.75 -17.64 -24.82
C PHE A 185 1.50 -17.26 -26.10
N ALA A 186 0.92 -16.39 -26.94
CA ALA A 186 1.60 -15.90 -28.15
C ALA A 186 2.95 -15.24 -27.85
N ARG A 187 3.05 -14.49 -26.75
CA ARG A 187 4.33 -13.92 -26.29
C ARG A 187 5.36 -14.99 -25.90
N GLU A 188 4.92 -16.11 -25.33
CA GLU A 188 5.82 -17.23 -25.05
C GLU A 188 6.29 -17.89 -26.36
N ILE A 189 5.42 -17.93 -27.39
CA ILE A 189 5.82 -18.39 -28.74
C ILE A 189 6.88 -17.46 -29.35
N ASP A 190 6.75 -16.14 -29.22
CA ASP A 190 7.78 -15.21 -29.70
C ASP A 190 9.16 -15.47 -29.05
N LEU A 191 9.18 -15.82 -27.76
CA LEU A 191 10.41 -16.18 -27.05
C LEU A 191 10.98 -17.52 -27.55
N VAL A 192 10.12 -18.51 -27.77
CA VAL A 192 10.50 -19.81 -28.36
C VAL A 192 11.07 -19.63 -29.76
N GLU A 193 10.45 -18.79 -30.60
CA GLU A 193 10.94 -18.47 -31.94
C GLU A 193 12.32 -17.81 -31.90
N ALA A 194 12.55 -16.90 -30.94
CA ALA A 194 13.86 -16.29 -30.75
C ALA A 194 14.93 -17.32 -30.35
N GLN A 195 14.58 -18.30 -29.49
CA GLN A 195 15.49 -19.39 -29.11
C GLN A 195 15.83 -20.30 -30.30
N VAL A 196 14.82 -20.68 -31.10
CA VAL A 196 15.01 -21.49 -32.31
C VAL A 196 15.89 -20.75 -33.32
N THR A 197 15.61 -19.47 -33.56
CA THR A 197 16.41 -18.63 -34.47
C THR A 197 17.86 -18.52 -34.00
N LEU A 198 18.09 -18.40 -32.70
CA LEU A 198 19.44 -18.37 -32.13
C LEU A 198 20.14 -19.71 -32.35
N ALA A 199 19.45 -20.84 -32.15
CA ALA A 199 20.01 -22.17 -32.34
C ALA A 199 20.35 -22.46 -33.80
N ASP A 200 19.47 -22.13 -34.73
CA ASP A 200 19.65 -22.34 -36.18
C ASP A 200 20.76 -21.44 -36.75
N GLY A 201 21.07 -20.32 -36.08
CA GLY A 201 22.15 -19.41 -36.45
C GLY A 201 23.54 -19.85 -35.99
N LEU A 202 23.66 -20.92 -35.18
CA LEU A 202 24.94 -21.43 -34.71
C LEU A 202 25.61 -22.31 -35.77
N ASP A 203 26.95 -22.27 -35.80
CA ASP A 203 27.75 -23.12 -36.69
C ASP A 203 27.93 -24.54 -36.13
N ALA A 204 28.53 -25.41 -36.94
CA ALA A 204 28.78 -26.81 -36.56
C ALA A 204 29.72 -26.97 -35.35
N GLU A 205 30.53 -25.96 -35.01
CA GLU A 205 31.41 -26.02 -33.82
C GLU A 205 30.61 -25.87 -32.51
N HIS A 206 29.37 -25.37 -32.60
CA HIS A 206 28.46 -25.15 -31.48
C HIS A 206 27.21 -26.05 -31.53
N GLU A 207 27.28 -27.21 -32.19
CA GLU A 207 26.16 -28.15 -32.37
C GLU A 207 25.50 -28.57 -31.03
N GLU A 208 26.29 -28.85 -29.99
CA GLU A 208 25.75 -29.19 -28.67
C GLU A 208 24.94 -28.04 -28.05
N LEU A 209 25.40 -26.80 -28.23
CA LEU A 209 24.70 -25.62 -27.74
C LEU A 209 23.39 -25.41 -28.51
N ALA A 210 23.41 -25.56 -29.84
CA ALA A 210 22.21 -25.50 -30.66
C ALA A 210 21.19 -26.56 -30.23
N TYR A 211 21.62 -27.80 -30.01
CA TYR A 211 20.76 -28.88 -29.53
C TYR A 211 20.13 -28.55 -28.17
N ARG A 212 20.90 -28.02 -27.21
CA ARG A 212 20.37 -27.61 -25.89
C ARG A 212 19.39 -26.45 -25.98
N LEU A 213 19.64 -25.47 -26.84
CA LEU A 213 18.71 -24.35 -27.08
C LEU A 213 17.39 -24.86 -27.66
N LEU A 214 17.42 -25.76 -28.64
CA LEU A 214 16.21 -26.39 -29.19
C LEU A 214 15.48 -27.24 -28.15
N GLY A 215 16.22 -27.98 -27.31
CA GLY A 215 15.64 -28.74 -26.20
C GLY A 215 14.92 -27.85 -25.19
N ASN A 216 15.52 -26.73 -24.81
CA ASN A 216 14.92 -25.73 -23.92
C ASN A 216 13.69 -25.09 -24.57
N ALA A 217 13.77 -24.71 -25.86
CA ALA A 217 12.66 -24.13 -26.60
C ALA A 217 11.46 -25.09 -26.63
N HIS A 218 11.70 -26.39 -26.84
CA HIS A 218 10.66 -27.42 -26.76
C HIS A 218 10.04 -27.53 -25.37
N GLU A 219 10.88 -27.55 -24.32
CA GLU A 219 10.42 -27.61 -22.93
C GLU A 219 9.64 -26.36 -22.52
N ASP A 220 10.02 -25.18 -22.99
CA ASP A 220 9.34 -23.90 -22.72
C ASP A 220 7.92 -23.91 -23.32
N VAL A 221 7.74 -24.41 -24.56
CA VAL A 221 6.40 -24.60 -25.15
C VAL A 221 5.53 -25.48 -24.26
N LEU A 222 6.04 -26.67 -23.86
CA LEU A 222 5.27 -27.60 -23.05
C LEU A 222 4.93 -27.03 -21.67
N THR A 223 5.90 -26.35 -21.05
CA THR A 223 5.75 -25.79 -19.70
C THR A 223 4.74 -24.64 -19.69
N ALA A 224 4.84 -23.72 -20.66
CA ALA A 224 3.87 -22.65 -20.83
C ALA A 224 2.47 -23.20 -21.14
N PHE A 225 2.38 -24.25 -21.98
CA PHE A 225 1.11 -24.87 -22.35
C PHE A 225 0.45 -25.54 -21.15
N GLU A 226 1.19 -26.35 -20.40
CA GLU A 226 0.68 -26.99 -19.17
C GLU A 226 0.25 -25.95 -18.13
N ALA A 227 1.07 -24.92 -17.89
CA ALA A 227 0.75 -23.87 -16.93
C ALA A 227 -0.53 -23.13 -17.32
N THR A 228 -0.71 -22.87 -18.62
CA THR A 228 -1.91 -22.24 -19.18
C THR A 228 -3.13 -23.11 -18.95
N MET A 229 -3.10 -24.37 -19.40
CA MET A 229 -4.19 -25.34 -19.22
C MET A 229 -4.58 -25.49 -17.75
N LYS A 230 -3.58 -25.55 -16.86
CA LYS A 230 -3.80 -25.67 -15.42
C LYS A 230 -4.44 -24.44 -14.81
N THR A 231 -3.99 -23.24 -15.20
CA THR A 231 -4.55 -21.98 -14.71
C THR A 231 -6.02 -21.86 -15.11
N VAL A 232 -6.36 -22.14 -16.37
CA VAL A 232 -7.73 -22.06 -16.87
C VAL A 232 -8.63 -23.11 -16.23
N TYR A 233 -8.16 -24.35 -16.11
CA TYR A 233 -8.94 -25.42 -15.48
C TYR A 233 -9.25 -25.11 -14.01
N LEU A 234 -8.25 -24.65 -13.24
CA LEU A 234 -8.45 -24.28 -11.84
C LEU A 234 -9.42 -23.10 -11.71
N PHE A 235 -9.28 -22.08 -12.54
CA PHE A 235 -10.21 -20.97 -12.61
C PHE A 235 -11.65 -21.45 -12.91
N GLY A 236 -11.81 -22.30 -13.92
CA GLY A 236 -13.10 -22.88 -14.29
C GLY A 236 -13.73 -23.70 -13.16
N ARG A 237 -12.92 -24.54 -12.50
CA ARG A 237 -13.36 -25.36 -11.35
C ARG A 237 -13.84 -24.51 -10.18
N VAL A 238 -13.11 -23.46 -9.83
CA VAL A 238 -13.49 -22.55 -8.74
C VAL A 238 -14.79 -21.81 -9.07
N ASN A 239 -14.97 -21.38 -10.32
CA ASN A 239 -16.20 -20.67 -10.72
C ASN A 239 -17.42 -21.61 -10.85
N ALA A 240 -17.24 -22.83 -11.39
CA ALA A 240 -18.33 -23.78 -11.56
C ALA A 240 -18.72 -24.50 -10.26
N TYR A 241 -17.77 -24.71 -9.35
CA TYR A 241 -17.92 -25.51 -8.13
C TYR A 241 -17.30 -24.81 -6.90
N SER A 242 -17.73 -23.57 -6.64
CA SER A 242 -17.15 -22.71 -5.59
C SER A 242 -17.21 -23.27 -4.17
N ALA A 243 -18.09 -24.23 -3.89
CA ALA A 243 -18.21 -24.91 -2.60
C ALA A 243 -17.23 -26.08 -2.42
N GLU A 244 -16.51 -26.49 -3.48
CA GLU A 244 -15.56 -27.59 -3.44
C GLU A 244 -14.12 -27.09 -3.34
N ALA A 245 -13.28 -27.82 -2.61
CA ALA A 245 -11.85 -27.53 -2.57
C ALA A 245 -11.23 -27.69 -3.97
N ALA A 246 -10.31 -26.80 -4.32
CA ALA A 246 -9.61 -26.86 -5.59
C ALA A 246 -8.92 -28.23 -5.77
N PRO A 247 -9.14 -28.92 -6.89
CA PRO A 247 -8.56 -30.24 -7.10
C PRO A 247 -7.04 -30.17 -7.19
N ARG A 248 -6.35 -31.18 -6.67
CA ARG A 248 -4.92 -31.35 -6.91
C ARG A 248 -4.69 -31.73 -8.37
N VAL A 249 -4.08 -30.82 -9.12
CA VAL A 249 -3.68 -31.07 -10.50
C VAL A 249 -2.17 -31.24 -10.56
N GLY A 250 -1.74 -32.49 -10.78
CA GLY A 250 -0.34 -32.84 -10.98
C GLY A 250 0.11 -32.44 -12.39
N ASN A 251 0.82 -33.36 -13.06
CA ASN A 251 1.24 -33.19 -14.45
C ASN A 251 0.18 -33.66 -15.46
N ASP A 252 -1.10 -33.46 -15.12
CA ASP A 252 -2.23 -34.04 -15.87
C ASP A 252 -2.30 -33.49 -17.30
N PHE A 253 -1.84 -32.26 -17.54
CA PHE A 253 -1.85 -31.62 -18.86
C PHE A 253 -0.61 -31.92 -19.70
N GLN A 254 0.35 -32.68 -19.17
CA GLN A 254 1.40 -33.35 -19.97
C GLN A 254 0.90 -34.70 -20.52
N ASN A 255 -0.41 -34.89 -20.63
CA ASN A 255 -1.04 -36.00 -21.31
C ASN A 255 -2.42 -35.55 -21.83
N VAL A 256 -2.64 -35.71 -23.13
CA VAL A 256 -3.85 -35.23 -23.79
C VAL A 256 -5.11 -35.88 -23.20
N GLU A 257 -5.12 -37.20 -22.99
CA GLU A 257 -6.30 -37.92 -22.50
C GLU A 257 -6.65 -37.57 -21.04
N ARG A 258 -5.65 -37.30 -20.20
CA ARG A 258 -5.86 -36.78 -18.84
C ARG A 258 -6.37 -35.35 -18.90
N GLY A 259 -5.81 -34.51 -19.78
CA GLY A 259 -6.31 -33.15 -20.02
C GLY A 259 -7.77 -33.11 -20.45
N GLN A 260 -8.16 -33.94 -21.44
CA GLN A 260 -9.54 -34.08 -21.89
C GLN A 260 -10.47 -34.50 -20.74
N ARG A 261 -10.07 -35.48 -19.93
CA ARG A 261 -10.86 -35.91 -18.77
C ARG A 261 -11.06 -34.79 -17.75
N ARG A 262 -10.06 -33.94 -17.52
CA ARG A 262 -10.17 -32.77 -16.64
C ARG A 262 -11.17 -31.75 -17.20
N PHE A 263 -11.00 -31.33 -18.44
CA PHE A 263 -11.91 -30.33 -19.02
C PHE A 263 -13.32 -30.86 -19.29
N ALA A 264 -13.51 -32.17 -19.43
CA ALA A 264 -14.83 -32.79 -19.46
C ALA A 264 -15.63 -32.54 -18.16
N GLU A 265 -14.97 -32.35 -17.01
CA GLU A 265 -15.62 -31.93 -15.76
C GLU A 265 -16.28 -30.53 -15.89
N LEU A 266 -15.80 -29.72 -16.84
CA LEU A 266 -16.31 -28.38 -17.18
C LEU A 266 -17.16 -28.39 -18.46
N ALA A 267 -17.56 -29.58 -18.93
CA ALA A 267 -18.30 -29.78 -20.18
C ALA A 267 -17.64 -29.14 -21.41
N PHE A 268 -16.30 -29.16 -21.47
CA PHE A 268 -15.50 -28.55 -22.52
C PHE A 268 -14.38 -29.51 -22.99
N ASP A 269 -14.05 -29.49 -24.27
CA ASP A 269 -12.86 -30.17 -24.79
C ASP A 269 -11.97 -29.14 -25.51
N PRO A 270 -10.84 -28.72 -24.91
CA PRO A 270 -9.94 -27.74 -25.52
C PRO A 270 -9.23 -28.28 -26.77
N TYR A 271 -9.15 -29.61 -26.95
CA TYR A 271 -8.46 -30.23 -28.07
C TYR A 271 -9.34 -30.41 -29.30
N ALA A 272 -10.65 -30.12 -29.20
CA ALA A 272 -11.59 -30.25 -30.32
C ALA A 272 -11.28 -29.30 -31.50
N ALA A 273 -10.44 -28.28 -31.28
CA ALA A 273 -9.95 -27.38 -32.32
C ALA A 273 -8.86 -28.00 -33.21
N LEU A 274 -8.29 -29.15 -32.81
CA LEU A 274 -7.23 -29.83 -33.55
C LEU A 274 -7.81 -30.90 -34.48
N ASP A 275 -7.23 -31.03 -35.67
CA ASP A 275 -7.49 -32.21 -36.50
C ASP A 275 -6.72 -33.46 -36.01
N ASP A 276 -7.00 -34.62 -36.61
CA ASP A 276 -6.39 -35.89 -36.18
C ASP A 276 -4.85 -35.89 -36.28
N ALA A 277 -4.29 -35.22 -37.30
CA ALA A 277 -2.84 -35.14 -37.50
C ALA A 277 -2.19 -34.19 -36.48
N GLU A 278 -2.82 -33.05 -36.22
CA GLU A 278 -2.41 -32.09 -35.20
C GLU A 278 -2.45 -32.68 -33.80
N LEU A 279 -3.52 -33.43 -33.48
CA LEU A 279 -3.66 -34.11 -32.21
C LEU A 279 -2.60 -35.20 -32.03
N ALA A 280 -2.31 -35.98 -33.08
CA ALA A 280 -1.23 -36.97 -33.06
C ALA A 280 0.14 -36.31 -32.85
N ALA A 281 0.43 -35.21 -33.57
CA ALA A 281 1.66 -34.44 -33.44
C ALA A 281 1.82 -33.84 -32.02
N MET A 282 0.75 -33.34 -31.42
CA MET A 282 0.76 -32.84 -30.04
C MET A 282 1.07 -33.95 -29.04
N LYS A 283 0.44 -35.13 -29.17
CA LYS A 283 0.74 -36.29 -28.31
C LYS A 283 2.20 -36.71 -28.40
N LEU A 284 2.74 -36.78 -29.62
CA LEU A 284 4.13 -37.12 -29.86
C LEU A 284 5.08 -36.10 -29.22
N ASN A 285 4.83 -34.79 -29.40
CA ASN A 285 5.66 -33.74 -28.84
C ASN A 285 5.65 -33.72 -27.31
N ILE A 286 4.50 -33.92 -26.68
CA ILE A 286 4.41 -34.03 -25.21
C ILE A 286 5.27 -35.20 -24.70
N GLN A 287 5.32 -36.33 -25.42
CA GLN A 287 6.18 -37.47 -25.05
C GLN A 287 7.65 -37.21 -25.34
N LYS A 288 7.98 -36.43 -26.39
CA LYS A 288 9.36 -36.03 -26.73
C LYS A 288 10.08 -35.37 -25.55
N ARG A 289 9.37 -34.59 -24.71
CA ARG A 289 9.94 -33.99 -23.49
C ARG A 289 10.46 -35.02 -22.48
N HIS A 290 9.84 -36.20 -22.37
CA HIS A 290 10.38 -37.25 -21.48
C HIS A 290 11.77 -37.69 -21.95
N VAL A 291 11.96 -37.80 -23.26
CA VAL A 291 13.24 -38.18 -23.85
C VAL A 291 14.28 -37.07 -23.69
N ILE A 292 13.92 -35.83 -24.02
CA ILE A 292 14.83 -34.67 -23.92
C ILE A 292 15.22 -34.41 -22.45
N GLY A 293 14.22 -34.31 -21.56
CA GLY A 293 14.42 -33.85 -20.18
C GLY A 293 14.88 -34.92 -19.19
N HIS A 294 14.63 -36.22 -19.46
CA HIS A 294 14.96 -37.29 -18.51
C HIS A 294 15.88 -38.38 -19.06
N ASN A 295 15.97 -38.55 -20.38
CA ASN A 295 16.84 -39.56 -21.01
C ASN A 295 18.04 -38.95 -21.73
N LEU A 296 18.42 -37.70 -21.43
CA LEU A 296 19.53 -36.98 -22.09
C LEU A 296 19.38 -36.96 -23.62
N GLY A 297 18.14 -36.92 -24.12
CA GLY A 297 17.85 -36.97 -25.55
C GLY A 297 17.89 -38.37 -26.17
N VAL A 298 18.13 -39.44 -25.40
CA VAL A 298 18.23 -40.81 -25.91
C VAL A 298 16.85 -41.49 -25.99
N VAL A 299 16.48 -41.94 -27.18
CA VAL A 299 15.19 -42.61 -27.48
C VAL A 299 15.02 -43.88 -26.65
N ASP A 300 13.93 -43.94 -25.89
CA ASP A 300 13.50 -45.15 -25.18
C ASP A 300 12.48 -45.97 -26.00
N ALA A 301 12.18 -47.18 -25.52
CA ALA A 301 11.24 -48.10 -26.19
C ALA A 301 9.83 -47.51 -26.34
N LYS A 302 9.39 -46.68 -25.38
CA LYS A 302 8.06 -46.09 -25.37
C LYS A 302 7.93 -45.00 -26.43
N PHE A 303 8.96 -44.18 -26.59
CA PHE A 303 9.03 -43.15 -27.63
C PHE A 303 9.21 -43.76 -29.02
N ALA A 304 10.00 -44.82 -29.17
CA ALA A 304 10.16 -45.54 -30.43
C ALA A 304 8.82 -46.11 -30.94
N GLU A 305 8.02 -46.72 -30.06
CA GLU A 305 6.70 -47.26 -30.42
C GLU A 305 5.73 -46.17 -30.94
N GLN A 306 5.80 -44.96 -30.39
CA GLN A 306 4.91 -43.86 -30.74
C GLN A 306 5.37 -43.05 -31.95
N SER A 307 6.68 -42.90 -32.15
CA SER A 307 7.25 -42.15 -33.26
C SER A 307 7.26 -42.95 -34.56
N GLY A 308 7.25 -44.29 -34.50
CA GLY A 308 7.26 -45.18 -35.67
C GLY A 308 8.63 -45.28 -36.38
N ASP A 309 9.39 -44.19 -36.38
CA ASP A 309 10.62 -44.03 -37.17
C ASP A 309 11.90 -43.87 -36.32
N ALA A 310 11.81 -43.69 -34.98
CA ALA A 310 12.99 -43.46 -34.14
C ALA A 310 13.62 -44.77 -33.61
N GLY A 311 14.92 -44.96 -33.82
CA GLY A 311 15.67 -46.10 -33.29
C GLY A 311 15.92 -46.02 -31.79
N ILE A 312 15.65 -47.10 -31.05
CA ILE A 312 15.95 -47.18 -29.61
C ILE A 312 17.46 -47.00 -29.39
N GLY A 313 17.84 -46.08 -28.49
CA GLY A 313 19.23 -45.77 -28.17
C GLY A 313 19.85 -44.67 -29.04
N GLU A 314 19.15 -44.16 -30.05
CA GLU A 314 19.58 -43.00 -30.83
C GLU A 314 19.26 -41.69 -30.11
N THR A 315 19.96 -40.62 -30.48
CA THR A 315 19.60 -39.28 -29.99
C THR A 315 18.41 -38.76 -30.80
N VAL A 316 17.37 -38.28 -30.14
CA VAL A 316 16.22 -37.64 -30.78
C VAL A 316 16.71 -36.45 -31.57
N HIS A 317 16.38 -36.41 -32.86
CA HIS A 317 16.61 -35.21 -33.66
C HIS A 317 15.61 -34.13 -33.25
N LEU A 318 16.14 -32.96 -32.86
CA LEU A 318 15.36 -31.74 -32.67
C LEU A 318 15.49 -30.87 -33.91
N VAL A 319 14.36 -30.42 -34.44
CA VAL A 319 14.27 -29.56 -35.62
C VAL A 319 13.46 -28.34 -35.22
N GLY A 320 13.97 -27.14 -35.53
CA GLY A 320 13.31 -25.87 -35.19
C GLY A 320 11.87 -25.79 -35.71
N GLU A 321 11.65 -26.24 -36.95
CA GLU A 321 10.33 -26.27 -37.59
C GLU A 321 9.31 -27.13 -36.82
N ASP A 322 9.72 -28.26 -36.26
CA ASP A 322 8.86 -29.13 -35.44
C ASP A 322 8.44 -28.43 -34.13
N ILE A 323 9.38 -27.71 -33.49
CA ILE A 323 9.13 -26.99 -32.23
C ILE A 323 8.16 -25.84 -32.48
N GLN A 324 8.37 -25.07 -33.55
CA GLN A 324 7.44 -24.03 -33.98
C GLN A 324 6.08 -24.61 -34.37
N GLY A 325 6.05 -25.79 -35.01
CA GLY A 325 4.82 -26.53 -35.28
C GLY A 325 4.07 -26.89 -34.00
N PHE A 326 4.78 -27.41 -33.00
CA PHE A 326 4.21 -27.72 -31.69
C PHE A 326 3.65 -26.46 -30.99
N ALA A 327 4.38 -25.35 -31.02
CA ALA A 327 3.93 -24.07 -30.49
C ALA A 327 2.64 -23.57 -31.15
N ARG A 328 2.55 -23.65 -32.50
CA ARG A 328 1.33 -23.29 -33.25
C ARG A 328 0.14 -24.18 -32.91
N THR A 329 0.35 -25.49 -32.79
CA THR A 329 -0.72 -26.42 -32.39
C THR A 329 -1.18 -26.15 -30.95
N ALA A 330 -0.26 -25.83 -30.04
CA ALA A 330 -0.58 -25.42 -28.68
C ALA A 330 -1.38 -24.10 -28.65
N GLN A 331 -1.04 -23.12 -29.51
CA GLN A 331 -1.78 -21.86 -29.64
C GLN A 331 -3.26 -22.11 -29.99
N LYS A 332 -3.57 -23.01 -30.93
CA LYS A 332 -4.97 -23.33 -31.28
C LYS A 332 -5.78 -23.81 -30.09
N VAL A 333 -5.18 -24.63 -29.23
CA VAL A 333 -5.83 -25.11 -27.99
C VAL A 333 -6.01 -23.96 -27.00
N VAL A 334 -5.02 -23.07 -26.88
CA VAL A 334 -5.12 -21.87 -26.05
C VAL A 334 -6.17 -20.88 -26.56
N ASP A 335 -6.31 -20.72 -27.87
CA ASP A 335 -7.35 -19.88 -28.48
C ASP A 335 -8.74 -20.42 -28.14
N ALA A 336 -8.94 -21.75 -28.19
CA ALA A 336 -10.18 -22.38 -27.76
C ALA A 336 -10.48 -22.16 -26.27
N LEU A 337 -9.45 -22.18 -25.41
CA LEU A 337 -9.59 -21.85 -23.98
C LEU A 337 -9.94 -20.36 -23.76
N ASP A 338 -9.31 -19.47 -24.51
CA ASP A 338 -9.55 -18.02 -24.44
C ASP A 338 -10.99 -17.68 -24.85
N ASP A 339 -11.49 -18.33 -25.91
CA ASP A 339 -12.89 -18.22 -26.34
C ASP A 339 -13.86 -18.78 -25.29
N TRP A 340 -13.54 -19.93 -24.69
CA TRP A 340 -14.34 -20.50 -23.60
C TRP A 340 -14.40 -19.56 -22.40
N LEU A 341 -13.28 -18.94 -22.00
CA LEU A 341 -13.22 -17.94 -20.93
C LEU A 341 -14.13 -16.73 -21.19
N GLY A 342 -14.29 -16.33 -22.46
CA GLY A 342 -15.20 -15.24 -22.84
C GLY A 342 -16.67 -15.53 -22.50
N GLY A 343 -17.05 -16.81 -22.39
CA GLY A 343 -18.37 -17.24 -21.97
C GLY A 343 -18.55 -17.44 -20.46
N VAL A 344 -17.46 -17.40 -19.67
CA VAL A 344 -17.53 -17.65 -18.22
C VAL A 344 -18.01 -16.40 -17.49
N VAL A 345 -19.18 -16.50 -16.86
CA VAL A 345 -19.71 -15.46 -15.99
C VAL A 345 -19.01 -15.54 -14.64
N VAL A 346 -18.24 -14.50 -14.30
CA VAL A 346 -17.68 -14.33 -12.96
C VAL A 346 -18.71 -13.60 -12.12
N PRO A 347 -19.17 -14.17 -10.99
CA PRO A 347 -20.14 -13.49 -10.13
C PRO A 347 -19.57 -12.15 -9.62
N PRO A 348 -20.38 -11.08 -9.59
CA PRO A 348 -19.93 -9.81 -9.04
C PRO A 348 -19.57 -10.00 -7.56
N ARG A 349 -18.47 -9.39 -7.14
CA ARG A 349 -18.10 -9.33 -5.74
C ARG A 349 -19.04 -8.32 -5.07
N GLU A 350 -19.72 -8.74 -4.01
CA GLU A 350 -20.31 -7.78 -3.08
C GLU A 350 -19.14 -7.07 -2.40
N ARG A 351 -19.10 -5.74 -2.53
CA ARG A 351 -18.18 -4.93 -1.73
C ARG A 351 -18.48 -5.31 -0.29
N ALA A 352 -17.54 -5.97 0.36
CA ALA A 352 -17.60 -6.08 1.80
C ALA A 352 -17.70 -4.63 2.27
N ASP A 353 -18.81 -4.29 2.95
CA ASP A 353 -18.79 -3.09 3.80
C ASP A 353 -17.46 -3.15 4.52
N PRO A 354 -16.64 -2.08 4.48
CA PRO A 354 -15.30 -2.12 5.04
C PRO A 354 -15.46 -2.79 6.38
N GLU A 355 -14.97 -4.04 6.50
CA GLU A 355 -15.02 -4.75 7.77
C GLU A 355 -14.52 -3.72 8.75
N GLU A 356 -15.27 -3.53 9.83
CA GLU A 356 -14.93 -2.61 10.89
C GLU A 356 -13.59 -3.06 11.49
N ALA A 357 -12.50 -2.85 10.74
CA ALA A 357 -11.15 -2.68 11.23
C ALA A 357 -11.04 -1.35 12.00
N GLU A 358 -12.17 -0.64 12.13
CA GLU A 358 -12.41 0.31 13.21
C GLU A 358 -12.63 -0.40 14.57
N ASP A 359 -13.22 -1.61 14.65
CA ASP A 359 -13.64 -2.21 15.93
C ASP A 359 -12.49 -2.89 16.70
N ASP A 360 -11.54 -3.54 16.02
CA ASP A 360 -10.32 -4.04 16.70
C ASP A 360 -9.39 -2.89 17.14
N MET A 361 -9.46 -1.75 16.44
CA MET A 361 -8.70 -0.53 16.78
C MET A 361 -9.42 0.31 17.86
N GLU A 362 -10.72 0.13 18.06
CA GLU A 362 -11.48 0.77 19.15
C GLU A 362 -11.15 0.16 20.53
N SER A 363 -10.83 -1.13 20.61
CA SER A 363 -10.48 -1.76 21.89
C SER A 363 -9.06 -1.44 22.35
N ASN A 364 -8.12 -1.23 21.41
CA ASN A 364 -6.72 -0.93 21.72
C ASN A 364 -6.40 0.57 21.58
N GLN A 365 -6.52 1.28 22.70
CA GLN A 365 -6.24 2.72 22.80
C GLN A 365 -4.79 3.09 22.43
N ALA A 366 -3.82 2.19 22.64
CA ALA A 366 -2.43 2.40 22.21
C ALA A 366 -2.32 2.40 20.68
N ALA A 367 -2.96 1.43 20.02
CA ALA A 367 -3.02 1.35 18.55
C ALA A 367 -3.73 2.57 17.94
N ARG A 368 -4.81 3.05 18.55
CA ARG A 368 -5.52 4.27 18.13
C ARG A 368 -4.61 5.50 18.16
N LEU A 369 -3.76 5.63 19.18
CA LEU A 369 -2.77 6.71 19.26
C LEU A 369 -1.49 6.42 18.45
N ARG A 370 -1.41 5.24 17.80
CA ARG A 370 -0.22 4.73 17.10
C ARG A 370 1.02 4.72 17.98
N LEU A 371 0.81 4.42 19.27
CA LEU A 371 1.86 4.28 20.26
C LEU A 371 2.11 2.80 20.54
N SER A 372 3.35 2.43 20.81
CA SER A 372 3.64 1.16 21.46
C SER A 372 2.87 1.05 22.79
N GLU A 373 2.51 -0.16 23.18
CA GLU A 373 1.81 -0.41 24.45
C GLU A 373 2.58 0.20 25.65
N THR A 374 3.91 0.15 25.59
CA THR A 374 4.79 0.76 26.59
C THR A 374 4.72 2.29 26.58
N ALA A 375 4.78 2.93 25.40
CA ALA A 375 4.63 4.38 25.29
C ALA A 375 3.24 4.84 25.74
N PHE A 376 2.19 4.14 25.35
CA PHE A 376 0.83 4.40 25.80
C PHE A 376 0.71 4.32 27.33
N ARG A 377 1.23 3.24 27.94
CA ARG A 377 1.26 3.07 29.40
C ARG A 377 1.98 4.21 30.11
N ILE A 378 3.11 4.66 29.57
CA ILE A 378 3.86 5.80 30.12
C ILE A 378 3.05 7.10 29.97
N GLY A 379 2.41 7.33 28.82
CA GLY A 379 1.55 8.49 28.58
C GLY A 379 0.35 8.56 29.53
N VAL A 380 -0.31 7.42 29.78
CA VAL A 380 -1.37 7.28 30.80
C VAL A 380 -0.82 7.63 32.17
N TRP A 381 0.28 7.01 32.59
CA TRP A 381 0.88 7.24 33.90
C TRP A 381 1.24 8.71 34.12
N LEU A 382 1.90 9.34 33.15
CA LEU A 382 2.29 10.75 33.18
C LEU A 382 1.06 11.66 33.33
N THR A 383 -0.04 11.31 32.67
CA THR A 383 -1.29 12.05 32.71
C THR A 383 -1.97 11.95 34.07
N GLU A 384 -2.01 10.76 34.67
CA GLU A 384 -2.56 10.50 36.01
C GLU A 384 -1.77 11.18 37.13
N HIS A 385 -0.43 11.20 37.00
CA HIS A 385 0.48 11.71 38.03
C HIS A 385 0.87 13.18 37.82
N SER A 386 0.30 13.84 36.81
CA SER A 386 0.38 15.30 36.67
C SER A 386 -0.54 15.95 37.69
N GLY A 387 0.03 16.55 38.73
CA GLY A 387 -0.75 17.18 39.81
C GLY A 387 -1.53 18.43 39.39
N TYR A 388 -0.99 19.21 38.45
CA TYR A 388 -1.59 20.50 38.05
C TYR A 388 -1.87 20.64 36.56
N GLY A 389 -1.51 19.68 35.70
CA GLY A 389 -1.74 19.79 34.25
C GLY A 389 -0.92 20.90 33.58
N LEU A 390 0.27 21.16 34.12
CA LEU A 390 1.18 22.20 33.64
C LEU A 390 2.34 21.59 32.83
N VAL A 391 2.93 22.41 31.96
CA VAL A 391 4.18 22.12 31.24
C VAL A 391 5.36 22.20 32.22
N THR A 392 5.41 21.25 33.15
CA THR A 392 6.46 21.11 34.18
C THR A 392 7.23 19.80 33.98
N SER A 393 8.27 19.58 34.77
CA SER A 393 8.92 18.27 34.81
C SER A 393 8.05 17.24 35.53
N ALA A 394 8.08 16.01 35.06
CA ALA A 394 7.57 14.86 35.80
C ALA A 394 8.45 14.59 37.03
N ASP A 395 7.88 13.87 38.01
CA ASP A 395 8.65 13.36 39.14
C ASP A 395 9.48 12.16 38.66
N ASP A 396 10.78 12.40 38.47
CA ASP A 396 11.70 11.41 37.92
C ASP A 396 11.81 10.15 38.82
N GLU A 397 11.68 10.29 40.14
CA GLU A 397 11.79 9.16 41.08
C GLU A 397 10.51 8.32 41.05
N ALA A 398 9.34 8.96 41.04
CA ALA A 398 8.05 8.28 40.94
C ALA A 398 7.89 7.58 39.57
N LEU A 399 8.32 8.23 38.48
CA LEU A 399 8.29 7.66 37.14
C LEU A 399 9.21 6.43 37.04
N GLN A 400 10.41 6.52 37.60
CA GLN A 400 11.34 5.40 37.61
C GLN A 400 10.82 4.22 38.45
N ALA A 401 10.16 4.49 39.57
CA ALA A 401 9.57 3.46 40.42
C ALA A 401 8.37 2.77 39.75
N ALA A 402 7.50 3.53 39.08
CA ALA A 402 6.33 3.01 38.39
C ALA A 402 6.65 2.17 37.15
N LEU A 403 7.85 2.34 36.60
CA LEU A 403 8.33 1.68 35.39
C LEU A 403 9.51 0.74 35.66
N ALA A 404 9.70 0.34 36.92
CA ALA A 404 10.80 -0.53 37.35
C ALA A 404 10.73 -1.95 36.75
N ASP A 405 9.57 -2.34 36.21
CA ASP A 405 9.34 -3.61 35.50
C ASP A 405 9.85 -3.59 34.05
N LEU A 406 10.13 -2.41 33.47
CA LEU A 406 10.59 -2.28 32.08
C LEU A 406 12.10 -2.43 31.96
N ALA A 407 12.54 -3.04 30.86
CA ALA A 407 13.95 -2.98 30.49
C ALA A 407 14.35 -1.52 30.20
N PRO A 408 15.58 -1.09 30.56
CA PRO A 408 16.02 0.29 30.35
C PRO A 408 15.95 0.75 28.89
N ARG A 409 16.09 -0.17 27.93
CA ARG A 409 16.00 0.12 26.50
C ARG A 409 14.56 0.40 26.06
N ASP A 410 13.62 -0.44 26.47
CA ASP A 410 12.19 -0.29 26.12
C ASP A 410 11.63 1.03 26.67
N LEU A 411 12.07 1.40 27.88
CA LEU A 411 11.77 2.70 28.48
C LEU A 411 12.32 3.88 27.67
N GLN A 412 13.56 3.78 27.18
CA GLN A 412 14.17 4.82 26.34
C GLN A 412 13.47 4.95 24.99
N ASP A 413 13.15 3.83 24.35
CA ASP A 413 12.46 3.80 23.06
C ASP A 413 11.04 4.37 23.18
N ALA A 414 10.30 4.01 24.24
CA ALA A 414 8.97 4.53 24.52
C ALA A 414 8.95 6.04 24.86
N LEU A 415 9.95 6.54 25.61
CA LEU A 415 10.08 7.98 25.86
C LEU A 415 10.44 8.75 24.57
N ALA A 416 11.27 8.16 23.70
CA ALA A 416 11.60 8.75 22.41
C ALA A 416 10.38 8.81 21.48
N GLU A 417 9.52 7.80 21.52
CA GLU A 417 8.25 7.75 20.79
C GLU A 417 7.29 8.86 21.25
N LEU A 418 7.06 9.00 22.57
CA LEU A 418 6.25 10.07 23.13
C LEU A 418 6.80 11.47 22.85
N GLU A 419 8.14 11.63 22.83
CA GLU A 419 8.77 12.90 22.46
C GLU A 419 8.64 13.21 20.97
N ALA A 420 8.77 12.19 20.10
CA ALA A 420 8.65 12.34 18.65
C ALA A 420 7.25 12.81 18.23
N ASP A 421 6.21 12.36 18.95
CA ASP A 421 4.82 12.79 18.75
C ASP A 421 4.48 14.09 19.52
N GLY A 422 5.44 14.66 20.25
CA GLY A 422 5.30 15.96 20.89
C GLY A 422 4.51 15.93 22.20
N TYR A 423 4.28 14.77 22.79
CA TYR A 423 3.61 14.65 24.09
C TYR A 423 4.52 15.06 25.26
N ILE A 424 5.82 14.78 25.14
CA ILE A 424 6.80 15.14 26.17
C ILE A 424 8.01 15.86 25.57
N GLY A 425 8.79 16.50 26.43
CA GLY A 425 10.17 16.90 26.12
C GLY A 425 11.14 16.17 27.03
N THR A 426 12.26 15.69 26.47
CA THR A 426 13.30 15.01 27.23
C THR A 426 14.57 15.86 27.31
N GLN A 427 15.23 15.83 28.48
CA GLN A 427 16.54 16.45 28.66
C GLN A 427 17.50 15.46 29.31
N SER A 428 18.51 15.04 28.54
CA SER A 428 19.55 14.13 29.01
C SER A 428 20.65 14.88 29.78
N PHE A 429 21.06 14.35 30.93
CA PHE A 429 22.17 14.87 31.73
C PHE A 429 23.26 13.80 31.87
N LEU A 430 24.53 14.20 31.78
CA LEU A 430 25.69 13.27 31.80
C LEU A 430 25.73 12.29 33.00
N ASN A 431 25.10 12.64 34.13
CA ASN A 431 25.15 11.87 35.37
C ASN A 431 23.81 11.20 35.75
N ARG A 432 22.83 11.11 34.84
CA ARG A 432 21.52 10.48 35.12
C ARG A 432 21.29 9.28 34.20
N LYS A 433 20.74 8.21 34.78
CA LYS A 433 20.39 6.97 34.05
C LYS A 433 19.16 7.12 33.15
N MET A 434 18.32 8.12 33.43
CA MET A 434 17.15 8.48 32.64
C MET A 434 17.17 9.96 32.28
N PRO A 435 16.63 10.35 31.10
CA PRO A 435 16.41 11.74 30.77
C PRO A 435 15.33 12.33 31.68
N ARG A 436 15.44 13.62 31.98
CA ARG A 436 14.38 14.35 32.68
C ARG A 436 13.21 14.55 31.73
N VAL A 437 12.03 14.12 32.13
CA VAL A 437 10.81 14.21 31.33
C VAL A 437 10.06 15.49 31.70
N SER A 438 9.56 16.21 30.70
CA SER A 438 8.69 17.37 30.86
C SER A 438 7.39 17.18 30.09
N TYR A 439 6.28 17.54 30.72
CA TYR A 439 4.96 17.48 30.09
C TYR A 439 4.85 18.52 28.98
N ARG A 440 4.13 18.22 27.91
CA ARG A 440 3.65 19.20 26.93
C ARG A 440 2.13 19.25 26.93
N ALA A 441 1.56 20.32 26.38
CA ALA A 441 0.10 20.51 26.38
C ALA A 441 -0.62 19.41 25.58
N GLU A 442 0.04 18.94 24.52
CA GLU A 442 -0.43 17.90 23.60
C GLU A 442 -0.65 16.55 24.28
N LEU A 443 0.11 16.24 25.34
CA LEU A 443 -0.13 15.05 26.17
C LEU A 443 -1.52 15.11 26.79
N PHE A 444 -1.85 16.23 27.44
CA PHE A 444 -3.13 16.37 28.14
C PHE A 444 -4.31 16.41 27.17
N SER A 445 -4.21 17.13 26.06
CA SER A 445 -5.29 17.15 25.05
C SER A 445 -5.59 15.77 24.45
N THR A 446 -4.62 14.85 24.48
CA THR A 446 -4.74 13.52 23.89
C THR A 446 -5.15 12.47 24.92
N PHE A 447 -4.55 12.50 26.12
CA PHE A 447 -4.75 11.48 27.15
C PHE A 447 -5.80 11.85 28.20
N ASP A 448 -6.11 13.13 28.46
CA ASP A 448 -7.17 13.49 29.42
C ASP A 448 -8.57 12.96 29.00
N PRO A 449 -8.96 12.93 27.70
CA PRO A 449 -10.21 12.31 27.27
C PRO A 449 -10.26 10.81 27.59
N ILE A 450 -9.10 10.15 27.51
CA ILE A 450 -8.95 8.71 27.70
C ILE A 450 -8.94 8.35 29.19
N VAL A 451 -8.14 9.08 29.97
CA VAL A 451 -7.83 8.77 31.37
C VAL A 451 -8.82 9.41 32.34
N ARG A 452 -9.29 10.63 32.03
CA ARG A 452 -10.09 11.45 32.96
C ARG A 452 -11.50 11.75 32.45
N GLY A 453 -11.82 11.44 31.20
CA GLY A 453 -13.10 11.77 30.58
C GLY A 453 -13.34 13.27 30.39
N THR A 454 -12.29 14.09 30.46
CA THR A 454 -12.32 15.54 30.21
C THR A 454 -11.59 15.85 28.92
N ASP A 455 -12.10 16.79 28.11
CA ASP A 455 -11.43 17.21 26.86
C ASP A 455 -10.90 18.64 27.02
N PRO A 456 -9.57 18.82 27.21
CA PRO A 456 -8.96 20.13 27.34
C PRO A 456 -9.26 21.10 26.19
N THR A 457 -9.53 20.61 24.98
CA THR A 457 -9.85 21.43 23.81
C THR A 457 -11.28 21.97 23.89
N LEU A 458 -12.24 21.13 24.29
CA LEU A 458 -13.62 21.56 24.51
C LEU A 458 -13.74 22.46 25.74
N ASP A 459 -13.02 22.11 26.80
CA ASP A 459 -12.89 22.90 28.03
C ASP A 459 -12.28 24.28 27.70
N ALA A 460 -11.26 24.34 26.83
CA ALA A 460 -10.65 25.59 26.38
C ALA A 460 -11.66 26.51 25.69
N ALA A 461 -12.62 25.96 24.94
CA ALA A 461 -13.67 26.75 24.31
C ALA A 461 -14.64 27.32 25.37
N GLU A 462 -14.88 26.62 26.47
CA GLU A 462 -15.74 27.10 27.56
C GLU A 462 -15.09 28.26 28.30
N ILE A 463 -13.82 28.12 28.66
CA ILE A 463 -13.10 29.23 29.31
C ILE A 463 -12.84 30.39 28.35
N ALA A 464 -12.78 30.15 27.02
CA ALA A 464 -12.66 31.22 26.02
C ALA A 464 -13.92 32.07 25.94
N ASP A 465 -15.11 31.45 26.04
CA ASP A 465 -16.38 32.16 26.07
C ASP A 465 -16.50 33.03 27.32
N LEU A 466 -16.11 32.50 28.49
CA LEU A 466 -16.03 33.26 29.74
C LEU A 466 -15.03 34.43 29.64
N ALA A 467 -13.84 34.20 29.09
CA ALA A 467 -12.81 35.23 28.93
C ALA A 467 -13.23 36.36 27.97
N LEU A 468 -14.03 36.04 26.95
CA LEU A 468 -14.58 37.04 26.02
C LEU A 468 -15.60 37.98 26.67
N GLY A 469 -16.23 37.56 27.77
CA GLY A 469 -17.16 38.35 28.56
C GLY A 469 -16.50 39.21 29.65
N MET A 470 -15.18 39.11 29.83
CA MET A 470 -14.43 39.90 30.81
C MET A 470 -13.91 41.20 30.19
N ASP A 471 -13.96 42.29 30.97
CA ASP A 471 -13.47 43.60 30.55
C ASP A 471 -11.97 43.76 30.87
N GLY A 472 -11.21 44.32 29.92
CA GLY A 472 -9.80 44.65 30.10
C GLY A 472 -8.85 43.45 30.05
N THR A 473 -7.83 43.45 30.91
CA THR A 473 -6.87 42.33 31.03
C THR A 473 -7.51 41.21 31.83
N VAL A 474 -7.56 40.00 31.27
CA VAL A 474 -8.14 38.83 31.92
C VAL A 474 -7.22 38.35 33.03
N ASN A 475 -7.70 38.35 34.27
CA ASN A 475 -7.04 37.73 35.41
C ASN A 475 -7.37 36.23 35.43
N VAL A 476 -6.35 35.37 35.38
CA VAL A 476 -6.55 33.92 35.28
C VAL A 476 -7.14 33.33 36.56
N ALA A 477 -6.81 33.85 37.74
CA ALA A 477 -7.37 33.34 38.99
C ALA A 477 -8.87 33.63 39.09
N GLU A 478 -9.30 34.81 38.63
CA GLU A 478 -10.72 35.17 38.55
C GLU A 478 -11.44 34.33 37.48
N LEU A 479 -10.82 34.12 36.31
CA LEU A 479 -11.37 33.26 35.27
C LEU A 479 -11.55 31.82 35.78
N HIS A 480 -10.59 31.30 36.53
CA HIS A 480 -10.66 29.97 37.14
C HIS A 480 -11.76 29.87 38.20
N GLU A 481 -11.90 30.87 39.07
CA GLU A 481 -12.96 30.89 40.08
C GLU A 481 -14.36 30.82 39.44
N LYS A 482 -14.54 31.46 38.27
CA LYS A 482 -15.80 31.40 37.50
C LYS A 482 -16.13 30.03 36.91
N THR A 483 -15.16 29.14 36.70
CA THR A 483 -15.43 27.79 36.19
C THR A 483 -15.81 26.81 37.29
N GLY A 484 -15.31 27.03 38.51
CA GLY A 484 -15.46 26.07 39.63
C GLY A 484 -14.73 24.75 39.40
N TRP A 485 -13.79 24.69 38.46
CA TRP A 485 -13.06 23.46 38.12
C TRP A 485 -11.90 23.18 39.06
N GLU A 486 -11.43 21.94 39.06
CA GLU A 486 -10.14 21.61 39.64
C GLU A 486 -9.00 22.19 38.78
N LEU A 487 -7.91 22.63 39.41
CA LEU A 487 -6.73 23.19 38.73
C LEU A 487 -6.20 22.26 37.62
N ARG A 488 -6.24 20.94 37.84
CA ARG A 488 -5.73 19.93 36.90
C ARG A 488 -6.55 19.85 35.60
N ARG A 489 -7.85 20.15 35.65
CA ARG A 489 -8.71 20.26 34.46
C ARG A 489 -8.56 21.63 33.80
N PHE A 490 -8.48 22.69 34.61
CA PHE A 490 -8.42 24.07 34.14
C PHE A 490 -7.12 24.41 33.40
N ASN A 491 -5.97 23.97 33.90
CA ASN A 491 -4.67 24.39 33.37
C ASN A 491 -4.36 23.92 31.95
N PRO A 492 -4.64 22.65 31.55
CA PRO A 492 -4.50 22.23 30.16
C PRO A 492 -5.38 23.05 29.21
N ALA A 493 -6.63 23.28 29.57
CA ALA A 493 -7.56 24.11 28.81
C ALA A 493 -7.05 25.56 28.70
N LEU A 494 -6.56 26.13 29.80
CA LEU A 494 -5.94 27.46 29.83
C LEU A 494 -4.74 27.53 28.91
N ALA A 495 -3.86 26.51 28.90
CA ALA A 495 -2.69 26.46 28.04
C ALA A 495 -3.07 26.50 26.54
N ILE A 496 -4.13 25.79 26.16
CA ILE A 496 -4.69 25.83 24.79
C ILE A 496 -5.26 27.22 24.48
N LEU A 497 -6.07 27.79 25.39
CA LEU A 497 -6.65 29.12 25.21
C LEU A 497 -5.57 30.20 25.01
N VAL A 498 -4.55 30.24 25.88
CA VAL A 498 -3.50 31.26 25.77
C VAL A 498 -2.61 31.04 24.54
N GLY A 499 -2.60 29.83 23.97
CA GLY A 499 -1.98 29.55 22.67
C GLY A 499 -2.62 30.32 21.50
N HIS A 500 -3.88 30.73 21.64
CA HIS A 500 -4.59 31.60 20.69
C HIS A 500 -4.35 33.10 20.94
N VAL A 501 -3.49 33.45 21.90
CA VAL A 501 -3.13 34.84 22.22
C VAL A 501 -1.65 35.02 21.96
N ASP A 502 -1.26 36.11 21.31
CA ASP A 502 0.15 36.44 21.09
C ASP A 502 0.90 36.47 22.42
N GLN A 503 2.01 35.74 22.50
CA GLN A 503 2.79 35.56 23.74
C GLN A 503 3.21 36.88 24.40
N ARG A 504 3.34 37.98 23.65
CA ARG A 504 3.68 39.31 24.21
C ARG A 504 2.56 39.89 25.07
N ARG A 505 1.34 39.35 24.98
CA ARG A 505 0.16 39.76 25.75
C ARG A 505 -0.24 38.75 26.83
N VAL A 506 0.55 37.70 27.00
CA VAL A 506 0.38 36.68 28.05
C VAL A 506 1.49 36.88 29.08
N GLY A 507 1.13 37.01 30.36
CA GLY A 507 2.07 37.38 31.41
C GLY A 507 2.06 36.44 32.61
N GLY A 508 3.25 36.23 33.16
CA GLY A 508 3.44 35.65 34.50
C GLY A 508 3.27 34.14 34.62
N GLY A 509 3.74 33.34 33.65
CA GLY A 509 3.85 31.89 33.83
C GLY A 509 4.75 31.55 35.03
N GLY A 510 4.21 30.84 36.02
CA GLY A 510 4.91 30.45 37.25
C GLY A 510 4.02 30.51 38.50
N GLY A 511 3.86 29.38 39.18
CA GLY A 511 2.93 29.17 40.29
C GLY A 511 1.96 28.03 40.00
N GLN A 512 0.67 28.20 40.34
CA GLN A 512 -0.38 27.20 40.14
C GLN A 512 -1.04 27.22 38.74
N TYR A 513 -0.69 28.20 37.87
CA TYR A 513 -1.34 28.43 36.58
C TYR A 513 -0.34 28.53 35.41
N ALA A 514 -0.80 28.15 34.20
CA ALA A 514 -0.02 28.25 32.95
C ALA A 514 0.27 29.72 32.55
N ALA A 515 -0.62 30.64 32.91
CA ALA A 515 -0.45 32.09 32.82
C ALA A 515 -1.13 32.77 34.03
N ARG A 516 -0.69 33.96 34.42
CA ARG A 516 -1.36 34.74 35.49
C ARG A 516 -2.37 35.73 34.93
N TYR A 517 -2.11 36.25 33.74
CA TYR A 517 -3.02 37.16 33.05
C TYR A 517 -2.77 37.15 31.54
N PHE A 518 -3.77 37.57 30.77
CA PHE A 518 -3.61 37.84 29.33
C PHE A 518 -4.52 38.97 28.86
N ALA A 519 -4.09 39.69 27.82
CA ALA A 519 -4.86 40.79 27.25
C ALA A 519 -5.36 40.44 25.84
N LEU A 520 -6.66 40.61 25.60
CA LEU A 520 -7.29 40.35 24.31
C LEU A 520 -7.42 41.65 23.51
N ILE A 521 -6.83 41.68 22.31
CA ILE A 521 -7.15 42.73 21.32
C ILE A 521 -8.30 42.29 20.42
N ALA A 522 -8.76 43.17 19.52
CA ALA A 522 -9.87 42.85 18.62
C ALA A 522 -9.59 41.60 17.76
N ALA A 523 -8.34 41.40 17.32
CA ALA A 523 -7.94 40.21 16.56
C ALA A 523 -8.07 38.93 17.40
N ASP A 524 -7.53 38.92 18.63
CA ASP A 524 -7.62 37.79 19.56
C ASP A 524 -9.09 37.45 19.88
N ARG A 525 -9.93 38.48 20.09
CA ARG A 525 -11.37 38.27 20.32
C ARG A 525 -12.08 37.61 19.13
N VAL A 526 -11.72 37.99 17.90
CA VAL A 526 -12.28 37.37 16.69
C VAL A 526 -11.79 35.92 16.55
N GLU A 527 -10.52 35.66 16.87
CA GLU A 527 -9.95 34.31 16.86
C GLU A 527 -10.64 33.41 17.89
N LEU A 528 -10.76 33.86 19.13
CA LEU A 528 -11.45 33.12 20.19
C LEU A 528 -12.94 32.90 19.87
N LYS A 529 -13.66 33.90 19.34
CA LYS A 529 -15.06 33.70 18.90
C LYS A 529 -15.19 32.63 17.83
N ARG A 530 -14.25 32.57 16.88
CA ARG A 530 -14.21 31.51 15.86
C ARG A 530 -13.87 30.16 16.47
N PHE A 531 -12.95 30.13 17.44
CA PHE A 531 -12.59 28.91 18.17
C PHE A 531 -13.79 28.36 18.94
N VAL A 532 -14.51 29.19 19.71
CA VAL A 532 -15.75 28.82 20.40
C VAL A 532 -16.80 28.31 19.42
N ALA A 533 -17.06 29.03 18.33
CA ALA A 533 -18.06 28.63 17.33
C ALA A 533 -17.75 27.29 16.65
N ARG A 534 -16.47 26.94 16.45
CA ARG A 534 -16.05 25.64 15.88
C ARG A 534 -16.36 24.48 16.82
N HIS A 535 -16.23 24.69 18.13
CA HIS A 535 -16.37 23.63 19.13
C HIS A 535 -17.76 23.62 19.79
N ALA A 536 -18.62 24.60 19.49
CA ALA A 536 -20.00 24.63 19.98
C ALA A 536 -20.90 23.48 19.48
N LYS A 537 -20.52 22.79 18.39
CA LYS A 537 -21.24 21.62 17.85
C LYS A 537 -20.79 20.28 18.45
N ALA A 538 -19.67 20.26 19.16
CA ALA A 538 -19.08 19.08 19.79
C ALA A 538 -19.25 19.08 21.31
N ARG A 539 -19.99 20.06 21.85
CA ARG A 539 -20.38 20.17 23.26
C ARG A 539 -21.62 19.36 23.58
#